data_AF-A0A9D5YD24-F1
#
_entry.id   AF-A0A9D5YD24-F1
#
_cell.length_a   1.000
_cell.length_b   1.000
_cell.length_c   1.000
_cell.angle_alpha   90.00
_cell.angle_beta   90.00
_cell.angle_gamma   90.00
#
_symmetry.space_group_name_H-M   'P 1'
#
loop_
_entity.id
_entity.type
_entity.pdbx_description
1 polymer ?
#
loop_
_entity_poly.entity_id
_entity_poly.type
_entity_poly.pdbx_seq_one_letter_code
_entity_poly.pdbx_strand_id
1 'polypeptide(L)'
;MSTTYEIRTNPTYNSSEIYFDGKPCEAVRQALKALKFRWHSIKKCWYGYASDFTISAAINEATPEEEQENTVVTSDGYMGGGAVLGSKSHLGLYGQELKKAIAEDIKKAGIKGVTLSEKRGNIYATIKTTETDILPFEEFKKVFEINYSCYWINYFDDEGRHADIHVSQFMELSAEEKEKITERAAAFEYYKETQKEITLNEFYLEKYKAFSPSGAEKIQAVNNIIKMYNFDESNSMVDYFHTNFYYWLVVKPGKKGE
;
A
#
# COMPACT_ATOMS: atom_id res chain seq x y z
N MET A 1 -2.54 -18.84 -11.54
CA MET A 1 -1.10 -18.48 -11.43
C MET A 1 -1.02 -16.98 -11.60
N SER A 2 -0.40 -16.23 -10.68
CA SER A 2 -0.29 -14.77 -10.84
C SER A 2 0.41 -14.46 -12.16
N THR A 3 -0.24 -13.67 -13.01
CA THR A 3 0.33 -13.24 -14.30
C THR A 3 0.79 -11.81 -14.12
N THR A 4 2.03 -11.64 -13.69
CA THR A 4 2.71 -10.34 -13.73
C THR A 4 3.08 -10.03 -15.18
N TYR A 5 2.81 -8.80 -15.60
CA TYR A 5 3.22 -8.32 -16.91
C TYR A 5 3.77 -6.89 -16.83
N GLU A 6 4.70 -6.61 -17.73
CA GLU A 6 5.40 -5.34 -17.83
C GLU A 6 5.09 -4.70 -19.19
N ILE A 7 4.72 -3.42 -19.19
CA ILE A 7 4.50 -2.63 -20.40
C ILE A 7 5.69 -1.69 -20.60
N ARG A 8 6.54 -1.97 -21.59
CA ARG A 8 7.65 -1.09 -21.93
C ARG A 8 7.31 -0.16 -23.07
N THR A 9 7.74 1.09 -22.99
CA THR A 9 7.60 2.06 -24.07
C THR A 9 8.86 1.98 -24.92
N ASN A 10 8.71 1.70 -26.21
CA ASN A 10 9.82 1.71 -27.16
C ASN A 10 9.89 3.08 -27.85
N PRO A 11 10.80 3.98 -27.44
CA PRO A 11 10.88 5.34 -27.97
C PRO A 11 11.31 5.38 -29.44
N THR A 12 12.04 4.36 -29.92
CA THR A 12 12.51 4.30 -31.32
C THR A 12 11.35 4.12 -32.30
N TYR A 13 10.32 3.36 -31.91
CA TYR A 13 9.18 3.04 -32.77
C TYR A 13 7.87 3.64 -32.28
N ASN A 14 7.90 4.39 -31.18
CA ASN A 14 6.73 4.94 -30.50
C ASN A 14 5.64 3.88 -30.28
N SER A 15 6.05 2.70 -29.82
CA SER A 15 5.21 1.51 -29.65
C SER A 15 5.31 0.96 -28.23
N SER A 16 4.29 0.28 -27.76
CA SER A 16 4.31 -0.41 -26.46
C SER A 16 4.64 -1.89 -26.63
N GLU A 17 5.51 -2.42 -25.77
CA GLU A 17 5.94 -3.82 -25.71
C GLU A 17 5.47 -4.45 -24.39
N ILE A 18 4.76 -5.57 -24.44
CA ILE A 18 4.20 -6.24 -23.27
C ILE A 18 4.96 -7.55 -23.04
N TYR A 19 5.57 -7.68 -21.87
CA TYR A 19 6.30 -8.86 -21.42
C TYR A 19 5.47 -9.58 -20.36
N PHE A 20 5.38 -10.91 -20.46
CA PHE A 20 4.71 -11.76 -19.48
C PHE A 20 5.74 -12.77 -18.95
N ASP A 21 5.69 -13.07 -17.65
CA ASP A 21 6.56 -14.08 -17.03
C ASP A 21 6.29 -15.51 -17.54
N GLY A 22 5.08 -15.75 -18.03
CA GLY A 22 4.64 -17.01 -18.60
C GLY A 22 3.72 -16.81 -19.79
N LYS A 23 3.28 -17.91 -20.41
CA LYS A 23 2.33 -17.85 -21.52
C LYS A 23 0.97 -17.35 -21.00
N PRO A 24 0.47 -16.17 -21.43
CA PRO A 24 -0.84 -15.69 -20.99
C PRO A 24 -1.96 -16.61 -21.48
N CYS A 25 -3.07 -16.62 -20.75
CA CYS A 25 -4.25 -17.42 -21.07
C CYS A 25 -4.81 -17.05 -22.46
N GLU A 26 -5.64 -17.93 -23.05
CA GLU A 26 -6.17 -17.69 -24.40
C GLU A 26 -6.99 -16.40 -24.48
N ALA A 27 -7.79 -16.09 -23.46
CA ALA A 27 -8.60 -14.87 -23.41
C ALA A 27 -7.73 -13.60 -23.53
N VAL A 28 -6.68 -13.48 -22.71
CA VAL A 28 -5.73 -12.35 -22.79
C VAL A 28 -5.06 -12.27 -24.16
N ARG A 29 -4.65 -13.40 -24.75
CA ARG A 29 -4.06 -13.40 -26.10
C ARG A 29 -5.03 -12.94 -27.18
N GLN A 30 -6.32 -13.25 -27.06
CA GLN A 30 -7.34 -12.78 -28.01
C GLN A 30 -7.63 -11.28 -27.81
N ALA A 31 -7.66 -10.79 -26.56
CA ALA A 31 -7.81 -9.38 -26.26
C ALA A 31 -6.66 -8.54 -26.85
N LEU A 32 -5.41 -9.00 -26.69
CA LEU A 32 -4.25 -8.35 -27.31
C LEU A 32 -4.34 -8.31 -28.85
N LYS A 33 -4.76 -9.42 -29.48
CA LYS A 33 -5.00 -9.44 -30.93
C LYS A 33 -6.11 -8.48 -31.36
N ALA A 34 -7.18 -8.34 -30.57
CA ALA A 34 -8.25 -7.38 -30.84
C ALA A 34 -7.74 -5.92 -30.80
N LEU A 35 -6.79 -5.64 -29.90
CA LEU A 35 -6.03 -4.37 -29.86
C LEU A 35 -4.94 -4.25 -30.95
N LYS A 36 -4.89 -5.19 -31.90
CA LYS A 36 -3.90 -5.25 -32.99
C LYS A 36 -2.45 -5.48 -32.53
N PHE A 37 -2.23 -6.00 -31.32
CA PHE A 37 -0.90 -6.43 -30.89
C PHE A 37 -0.45 -7.66 -31.66
N ARG A 38 0.86 -7.75 -31.89
CA ARG A 38 1.50 -8.88 -32.57
C ARG A 38 2.57 -9.50 -31.68
N TRP A 39 2.69 -10.82 -31.75
CA TRP A 39 3.73 -11.54 -31.03
C TRP A 39 5.08 -11.38 -31.73
N HIS A 40 6.08 -10.92 -30.99
CA HIS A 40 7.47 -10.80 -31.45
C HIS A 40 8.28 -12.00 -30.95
N SER A 41 8.52 -12.98 -31.81
CA SER A 41 9.11 -14.28 -31.44
C SER A 41 10.55 -14.23 -30.91
N ILE A 42 11.34 -13.22 -31.27
CA ILE A 42 12.74 -13.06 -30.82
C ILE A 42 12.77 -12.44 -29.41
N LYS A 43 12.22 -11.23 -29.26
CA LYS A 43 12.08 -10.53 -27.96
C LYS A 43 11.15 -11.21 -26.95
N LYS A 44 10.29 -12.14 -27.39
CA LYS A 44 9.27 -12.80 -26.57
C LYS A 44 8.28 -11.83 -25.92
N CYS A 45 7.86 -10.80 -26.65
CA CYS A 45 6.90 -9.81 -26.21
C CYS A 45 5.75 -9.61 -27.21
N TRP A 46 4.64 -9.03 -26.74
CA TRP A 46 3.59 -8.52 -27.62
C TRP A 46 3.87 -7.05 -27.92
N TYR A 47 3.86 -6.63 -29.18
CA TYR A 47 4.08 -5.22 -29.53
C TYR A 47 2.87 -4.61 -30.26
N GLY A 48 2.58 -3.35 -29.96
CA GLY A 48 1.42 -2.61 -30.48
C GLY A 48 1.51 -1.11 -30.20
N TYR A 49 0.42 -0.38 -30.42
CA TYR A 49 0.37 1.09 -30.33
C TYR A 49 -0.76 1.60 -29.42
N ALA A 50 -1.38 0.72 -28.64
CA ALA A 50 -2.38 1.14 -27.66
C ALA A 50 -1.70 1.76 -26.45
N SER A 51 -2.39 2.65 -25.74
CA SER A 51 -1.87 3.23 -24.50
C SER A 51 -1.84 2.18 -23.38
N ASP A 52 -0.99 2.41 -22.38
CA ASP A 52 -0.85 1.54 -21.20
C ASP A 52 -2.20 1.29 -20.50
N PHE A 53 -3.05 2.31 -20.46
CA PHE A 53 -4.42 2.21 -19.94
C PHE A 53 -5.28 1.24 -20.76
N THR A 54 -5.28 1.36 -22.10
CA THR A 54 -6.05 0.48 -22.98
C THR A 54 -5.54 -0.96 -22.95
N ILE A 55 -4.22 -1.13 -22.89
CA ILE A 55 -3.57 -2.44 -22.72
C ILE A 55 -4.02 -3.07 -21.40
N SER A 56 -3.91 -2.33 -20.32
CA SER A 56 -4.22 -2.81 -18.97
C SER A 56 -5.70 -3.18 -18.86
N ALA A 57 -6.61 -2.34 -19.37
CA ALA A 57 -8.04 -2.64 -19.42
C ALA A 57 -8.33 -3.97 -20.13
N ALA A 58 -7.81 -4.14 -21.35
CA ALA A 58 -8.08 -5.34 -22.15
C ALA A 58 -7.50 -6.62 -21.53
N ILE A 59 -6.34 -6.55 -20.88
CA ILE A 59 -5.76 -7.69 -20.18
C ILE A 59 -6.58 -8.02 -18.93
N ASN A 60 -6.97 -7.02 -18.14
CA ASN A 60 -7.74 -7.23 -16.91
C ASN A 60 -9.15 -7.77 -17.20
N GLU A 61 -9.87 -7.20 -18.18
CA GLU A 61 -11.20 -7.71 -18.62
C GLU A 61 -11.15 -9.16 -19.12
N ALA A 62 -10.03 -9.55 -19.75
CA ALA A 62 -9.84 -10.90 -20.28
C ALA A 62 -9.26 -11.89 -19.24
N THR A 63 -8.83 -11.41 -18.08
CA THR A 63 -8.31 -12.23 -16.99
C THR A 63 -9.48 -12.67 -16.10
N PRO A 64 -9.64 -13.98 -15.81
CA PRO A 64 -10.69 -14.47 -14.92
C PRO A 64 -10.66 -13.78 -13.55
N GLU A 65 -11.82 -13.52 -12.93
CA GLU A 65 -11.93 -12.79 -11.65
C GLU A 65 -11.02 -13.38 -10.54
N GLU A 66 -10.84 -14.70 -10.51
CA GLU A 66 -9.97 -15.41 -9.56
C GLU A 66 -8.46 -15.09 -9.72
N GLU A 67 -8.04 -14.54 -10.86
CA GLU A 67 -6.63 -14.19 -11.16
C GLU A 67 -6.38 -12.67 -11.19
N GLN A 68 -7.42 -11.83 -11.10
CA GLN A 68 -7.32 -10.36 -11.14
C GLN A 68 -6.73 -9.74 -9.85
N GLU A 69 -6.77 -10.45 -8.72
CA GLU A 69 -6.30 -9.94 -7.41
C GLU A 69 -4.77 -9.80 -7.33
N ASN A 70 -4.00 -10.41 -8.24
CA ASN A 70 -2.53 -10.49 -8.17
C ASN A 70 -1.80 -9.93 -9.40
N THR A 71 -2.43 -9.05 -10.18
CA THR A 71 -1.81 -8.41 -11.35
C THR A 71 -1.09 -7.13 -10.92
N VAL A 72 0.24 -7.18 -10.86
CA VAL A 72 1.09 -5.97 -10.75
C VAL A 72 1.50 -5.58 -12.17
N VAL A 73 1.14 -4.37 -12.59
CA VAL A 73 1.56 -3.81 -13.87
C VAL A 73 2.62 -2.76 -13.60
N THR A 74 3.78 -2.97 -14.18
CA THR A 74 4.85 -1.96 -14.24
C THR A 74 4.90 -1.43 -15.67
N SER A 75 4.83 -0.12 -15.86
CA SER A 75 5.03 0.48 -17.18
C SER A 75 6.17 1.47 -17.25
N ASP A 76 6.79 1.66 -18.41
CA ASP A 76 7.78 2.74 -18.61
C ASP A 76 7.05 4.09 -18.65
N GLY A 77 6.95 4.74 -17.49
CA GLY A 77 6.34 6.05 -17.35
C GLY A 77 7.27 7.19 -17.77
N TYR A 78 6.88 8.41 -17.40
CA TYR A 78 7.52 9.65 -17.86
C TYR A 78 9.03 9.70 -17.51
N MET A 79 9.87 9.94 -18.52
CA MET A 79 11.33 10.10 -18.42
C MET A 79 12.06 8.87 -17.80
N GLY A 80 11.53 7.66 -17.99
CA GLY A 80 12.14 6.44 -17.47
C GLY A 80 11.82 6.15 -16.00
N GLY A 81 10.91 6.91 -15.38
CA GLY A 81 10.29 6.54 -14.12
C GLY A 81 9.16 5.55 -14.37
N GLY A 82 9.24 4.35 -13.82
CA GLY A 82 8.19 3.34 -14.03
C GLY A 82 6.87 3.75 -13.37
N ALA A 83 5.73 3.45 -14.00
CA ALA A 83 4.41 3.56 -13.40
C ALA A 83 4.01 2.25 -12.73
N VAL A 84 3.34 2.33 -11.58
CA VAL A 84 2.65 1.21 -10.95
C VAL A 84 1.15 1.38 -11.19
N LEU A 85 0.57 0.52 -12.03
CA LEU A 85 -0.87 0.55 -12.30
C LEU A 85 -1.55 -0.55 -11.48
N GLY A 86 -2.50 -0.15 -10.63
CA GLY A 86 -3.40 -1.10 -9.97
C GLY A 86 -4.30 -1.81 -10.98
N SER A 87 -4.69 -3.06 -10.70
CA SER A 87 -5.48 -3.91 -11.59
C SER A 87 -6.86 -3.34 -11.97
N LYS A 88 -7.37 -2.36 -11.23
CA LYS A 88 -8.65 -1.66 -11.45
C LYS A 88 -8.48 -0.17 -11.75
N SER A 89 -7.25 0.34 -11.85
CA SER A 89 -6.96 1.75 -12.16
C SER A 89 -7.49 2.16 -13.53
N HIS A 90 -7.54 1.20 -14.46
CA HIS A 90 -8.10 1.35 -15.80
C HIS A 90 -9.62 1.63 -15.82
N LEU A 91 -10.35 1.49 -14.71
CA LEU A 91 -11.77 1.81 -14.68
C LEU A 91 -12.03 3.32 -14.69
N GLY A 92 -11.02 4.14 -14.40
CA GLY A 92 -11.14 5.61 -14.41
C GLY A 92 -12.24 6.11 -13.46
N LEU A 93 -12.42 5.45 -12.31
CA LEU A 93 -13.43 5.83 -11.32
C LEU A 93 -12.92 6.99 -10.46
N TYR A 94 -13.82 7.91 -10.13
CA TYR A 94 -13.51 9.07 -9.29
C TYR A 94 -14.57 9.32 -8.23
N GLY A 95 -14.20 10.07 -7.19
CA GLY A 95 -15.13 10.57 -6.18
C GLY A 95 -15.97 9.48 -5.53
N GLN A 96 -17.30 9.67 -5.54
CA GLN A 96 -18.24 8.76 -4.89
C GLN A 96 -18.33 7.38 -5.55
N GLU A 97 -18.11 7.29 -6.86
CA GLU A 97 -18.13 6.02 -7.59
C GLU A 97 -16.91 5.17 -7.24
N LEU A 98 -15.72 5.79 -7.20
CA LEU A 98 -14.50 5.16 -6.70
C LEU A 98 -14.68 4.64 -5.26
N LYS A 99 -15.18 5.50 -4.36
CA LYS A 99 -15.45 5.13 -2.96
C LYS A 99 -16.38 3.92 -2.87
N LYS A 100 -17.43 3.89 -3.70
CA LYS A 100 -18.41 2.78 -3.72
C LYS A 100 -17.77 1.48 -4.20
N ALA A 101 -16.98 1.52 -5.27
CA ALA A 101 -16.30 0.34 -5.80
C ALA A 101 -15.31 -0.25 -4.79
N ILE A 102 -14.48 0.59 -4.15
CA ILE A 102 -13.56 0.17 -3.08
C ILE A 102 -14.36 -0.45 -1.91
N ALA A 103 -15.47 0.17 -1.50
CA ALA A 103 -16.30 -0.36 -0.41
C ALA A 103 -16.90 -1.74 -0.74
N GLU A 104 -17.32 -1.96 -1.98
CA GLU A 104 -17.85 -3.25 -2.45
C GLU A 104 -16.78 -4.34 -2.41
N ASP A 105 -15.54 -4.05 -2.82
CA ASP A 105 -14.45 -5.01 -2.74
C ASP A 105 -14.02 -5.31 -1.31
N ILE A 106 -13.94 -4.30 -0.44
CA ILE A 106 -13.70 -4.52 1.00
C ILE A 106 -14.77 -5.43 1.60
N LYS A 107 -16.03 -5.24 1.20
CA LYS A 107 -17.15 -6.10 1.62
C LYS A 107 -17.02 -7.52 1.06
N LYS A 108 -16.66 -7.68 -0.22
CA LYS A 108 -16.44 -9.00 -0.86
C LYS A 108 -15.30 -9.77 -0.20
N ALA A 109 -14.21 -9.08 0.15
CA ALA A 109 -13.08 -9.63 0.90
C ALA A 109 -13.43 -9.99 2.36
N GLY A 110 -14.66 -9.69 2.83
CA GLY A 110 -15.11 -10.01 4.18
C GLY A 110 -14.46 -9.19 5.29
N ILE A 111 -13.76 -8.09 4.94
CA ILE A 111 -13.04 -7.25 5.90
C ILE A 111 -14.04 -6.38 6.66
N LYS A 112 -14.04 -6.52 7.99
CA LYS A 112 -14.96 -5.78 8.88
C LYS A 112 -14.28 -4.56 9.50
N GLY A 113 -15.11 -3.59 9.90
CA GLY A 113 -14.67 -2.43 10.66
C GLY A 113 -13.97 -1.35 9.84
N VAL A 114 -14.21 -1.28 8.53
CA VAL A 114 -13.65 -0.25 7.66
C VAL A 114 -14.72 0.76 7.27
N THR A 115 -14.41 2.04 7.40
CA THR A 115 -15.23 3.15 6.95
C THR A 115 -14.46 3.94 5.90
N LEU A 116 -15.08 4.17 4.75
CA LEU A 116 -14.52 5.02 3.70
C LEU A 116 -15.21 6.38 3.68
N SER A 117 -14.41 7.43 3.52
CA SER A 117 -14.91 8.75 3.14
C SER A 117 -14.16 9.26 1.93
N GLU A 118 -14.84 10.06 1.12
CA GLU A 118 -14.25 10.76 -0.01
C GLU A 118 -14.27 12.25 0.29
N LYS A 119 -13.15 12.91 0.07
CA LYS A 119 -13.03 14.37 0.19
C LYS A 119 -12.15 14.90 -0.93
N ARG A 120 -12.72 15.77 -1.77
CA ARG A 120 -12.02 16.48 -2.85
C ARG A 120 -11.31 15.52 -3.82
N GLY A 121 -11.97 14.40 -4.17
CA GLY A 121 -11.44 13.39 -5.08
C GLY A 121 -10.51 12.36 -4.42
N ASN A 122 -10.22 12.49 -3.12
CA ASN A 122 -9.31 11.61 -2.40
C ASN A 122 -10.04 10.68 -1.43
N ILE A 123 -9.43 9.53 -1.13
CA ILE A 123 -10.02 8.48 -0.29
C ILE A 123 -9.41 8.48 1.12
N TYR A 124 -10.25 8.43 2.15
CA TYR A 124 -9.82 8.23 3.53
C TYR A 124 -10.43 6.93 4.03
N ALA A 125 -9.57 5.95 4.31
CA ALA A 125 -9.97 4.66 4.83
C ALA A 125 -9.66 4.60 6.33
N THR A 126 -10.70 4.55 7.16
CA THR A 126 -10.58 4.39 8.60
C THR A 126 -10.85 2.94 8.99
N ILE A 127 -9.84 2.28 9.55
CA ILE A 127 -9.88 0.91 10.03
C ILE A 127 -10.04 0.93 11.54
N LYS A 128 -11.16 0.40 12.02
CA LYS A 128 -11.41 0.18 13.44
C LYS A 128 -10.69 -1.10 13.89
N THR A 129 -9.77 -0.98 14.84
CA THR A 129 -9.06 -2.11 15.42
C THR A 129 -9.86 -2.77 16.53
N THR A 130 -9.72 -4.09 16.67
CA THR A 130 -10.21 -4.89 17.81
C THR A 130 -9.04 -5.37 18.65
N GLU A 131 -9.32 -5.93 19.84
CA GLU A 131 -8.27 -6.47 20.71
C GLU A 131 -7.42 -7.55 20.03
N THR A 132 -8.01 -8.34 19.14
CA THR A 132 -7.31 -9.36 18.33
C THR A 132 -6.39 -8.77 17.25
N ASP A 133 -6.61 -7.51 16.85
CA ASP A 133 -5.79 -6.84 15.84
C ASP A 133 -4.50 -6.27 16.45
N ILE A 134 -4.38 -6.26 17.79
CA ILE A 134 -3.29 -5.63 18.54
C ILE A 134 -2.48 -6.71 19.27
N LEU A 135 -1.15 -6.59 19.24
CA LEU A 135 -0.29 -7.44 20.06
C LEU A 135 -0.47 -7.12 21.54
N PRO A 136 -0.50 -8.11 22.45
CA PRO A 136 -0.38 -7.83 23.87
C PRO A 136 0.90 -7.04 24.18
N PHE A 137 0.84 -6.11 25.13
CA PHE A 137 1.98 -5.24 25.45
C PHE A 137 3.26 -6.02 25.79
N GLU A 138 3.15 -7.15 26.48
CA GLU A 138 4.29 -8.02 26.80
C GLU A 138 4.95 -8.64 25.56
N GLU A 139 4.18 -8.93 24.51
CA GLU A 139 4.73 -9.40 23.23
C GLU A 139 5.30 -8.24 22.41
N PHE A 140 4.66 -7.07 22.45
CA PHE A 140 5.17 -5.86 21.82
C PHE A 140 6.55 -5.47 22.35
N LYS A 141 6.77 -5.54 23.68
CA LYS A 141 8.08 -5.25 24.29
C LYS A 141 9.22 -6.09 23.71
N LYS A 142 8.95 -7.32 23.27
CA LYS A 142 9.97 -8.22 22.69
C LYS A 142 10.39 -7.82 21.28
N VAL A 143 9.52 -7.11 20.55
CA VAL A 143 9.76 -6.65 19.18
C VAL A 143 10.05 -5.16 19.11
N PHE A 144 9.94 -4.45 20.23
CA PHE A 144 10.21 -3.02 20.31
C PHE A 144 11.71 -2.77 20.35
N GLU A 145 12.15 -1.87 19.48
CA GLU A 145 13.51 -1.39 19.42
C GLU A 145 13.51 0.14 19.31
N ILE A 146 14.46 0.79 19.96
CA ILE A 146 14.65 2.24 19.81
C ILE A 146 15.14 2.51 18.39
N ASN A 147 14.41 3.37 17.67
CA ASN A 147 14.88 3.87 16.39
C ASN A 147 15.92 4.98 16.58
N TYR A 148 17.20 4.62 16.48
CA TYR A 148 18.31 5.56 16.57
C TYR A 148 18.49 6.47 15.35
N SER A 149 17.75 6.25 14.25
CA SER A 149 17.77 7.18 13.10
C SER A 149 16.97 8.45 13.37
N CYS A 150 16.12 8.46 14.41
CA CYS A 150 15.39 9.64 14.87
C CYS A 150 16.23 10.38 15.92
N TYR A 151 16.27 11.71 15.87
CA TYR A 151 17.04 12.50 16.85
C TYR A 151 16.47 12.44 18.28
N TRP A 152 15.17 12.11 18.42
CA TRP A 152 14.44 12.18 19.68
C TRP A 152 13.70 10.88 19.98
N ILE A 153 13.85 10.39 21.22
CA ILE A 153 13.14 9.23 21.76
C ILE A 153 12.01 9.77 22.62
N ASN A 154 10.77 9.41 22.29
CA ASN A 154 9.58 9.81 23.05
C ASN A 154 9.21 8.71 24.05
N TYR A 155 8.87 9.09 25.28
CA TYR A 155 8.54 8.15 26.35
C TYR A 155 7.57 8.78 27.36
N PHE A 156 7.06 7.97 28.29
CA PHE A 156 6.31 8.47 29.44
C PHE A 156 7.22 8.69 30.66
N ASP A 157 7.16 9.85 31.30
CA ASP A 157 7.89 10.13 32.54
C ASP A 157 7.33 9.36 33.75
N ASP A 158 7.92 9.55 34.94
CA ASP A 158 7.51 8.90 36.19
C ASP A 158 6.07 9.23 36.59
N GLU A 159 5.50 10.33 36.07
CA GLU A 159 4.13 10.78 36.31
C GLU A 159 3.18 10.37 35.16
N GLY A 160 3.67 9.63 34.16
CA GLY A 160 2.90 9.19 32.99
C GLY A 160 2.67 10.30 31.95
N ARG A 161 3.40 11.42 32.03
CA ARG A 161 3.33 12.50 31.05
C ARG A 161 4.27 12.22 29.87
N HIS A 162 3.95 12.79 28.71
CA HIS A 162 4.86 12.75 27.56
C HIS A 162 6.17 13.50 27.89
N ALA A 163 7.29 12.85 27.60
CA ALA A 163 8.63 13.40 27.66
C ALA A 163 9.44 12.92 26.46
N ASP A 164 10.57 13.57 26.21
CA ASP A 164 11.50 13.19 25.16
C ASP A 164 12.96 13.36 25.62
N ILE A 165 13.85 12.61 24.97
CA ILE A 165 15.29 12.69 25.18
C ILE A 165 16.00 12.59 23.83
N HIS A 166 17.02 13.43 23.63
CA HIS A 166 17.84 13.36 22.42
C HIS A 166 18.69 12.08 22.41
N VAL A 167 18.85 11.42 21.25
CA VAL A 167 19.59 10.15 21.16
C VAL A 167 21.01 10.26 21.71
N SER A 168 21.72 11.37 21.49
CA SER A 168 23.06 11.53 22.06
C SER A 168 23.06 11.51 23.59
N GLN A 169 22.07 12.16 24.22
CA GLN A 169 21.93 12.17 25.69
C GLN A 169 21.54 10.78 26.20
N PHE A 170 20.65 10.08 25.47
CA PHE A 170 20.30 8.71 25.80
C PHE A 170 21.52 7.78 25.75
N MET A 171 22.43 7.96 24.78
CA MET A 171 23.64 7.15 24.66
C MET A 171 24.64 7.37 25.81
N GLU A 172 24.60 8.51 26.48
CA GLU A 172 25.48 8.84 27.62
C GLU A 172 24.96 8.26 28.95
N LEU A 173 23.71 7.81 29.01
CA LEU A 173 23.10 7.25 30.22
C LEU A 173 23.71 5.89 30.63
N SER A 174 23.56 5.58 31.91
CA SER A 174 23.87 4.25 32.45
C SER A 174 22.99 3.17 31.82
N ALA A 175 23.42 1.90 31.90
CA ALA A 175 22.65 0.78 31.36
C ALA A 175 21.25 0.67 32.00
N GLU A 176 21.16 0.91 33.32
CA GLU A 176 19.91 0.88 34.08
C GLU A 176 18.93 1.98 33.62
N GLU A 177 19.43 3.21 33.43
CA GLU A 177 18.60 4.31 32.94
C GLU A 177 18.15 4.11 31.49
N LYS A 178 19.02 3.55 30.64
CA LYS A 178 18.66 3.19 29.26
C LYS A 178 17.55 2.17 29.23
N GLU A 179 17.63 1.12 30.04
CA GLU A 179 16.59 0.10 30.15
C GLU A 179 15.26 0.72 30.60
N LYS A 180 15.28 1.55 31.65
CA LYS A 180 14.10 2.26 32.16
C LYS A 180 13.45 3.16 31.09
N ILE A 181 14.24 3.94 30.36
CA ILE A 181 13.71 4.79 29.27
C ILE A 181 13.20 3.93 28.11
N THR A 182 13.87 2.83 27.78
CA THR A 182 13.45 1.91 26.71
C THR A 182 12.07 1.32 27.00
N GLU A 183 11.83 0.84 28.23
CA GLU A 183 10.52 0.32 28.63
C GLU A 183 9.42 1.39 28.54
N ARG A 184 9.73 2.62 28.92
CA ARG A 184 8.78 3.76 28.85
C ARG A 184 8.54 4.24 27.43
N ALA A 185 9.55 4.18 26.58
CA ALA A 185 9.42 4.44 25.16
C ALA A 185 8.55 3.38 24.49
N ALA A 186 8.70 2.10 24.87
CA ALA A 186 7.82 1.03 24.43
C ALA A 186 6.36 1.31 24.83
N ALA A 187 6.11 1.69 26.09
CA ALA A 187 4.78 2.06 26.56
C ALA A 187 4.18 3.24 25.77
N PHE A 188 4.99 4.27 25.48
CA PHE A 188 4.57 5.43 24.69
C PHE A 188 4.20 5.05 23.26
N GLU A 189 5.07 4.29 22.58
CA GLU A 189 4.85 3.88 21.19
C GLU A 189 3.63 2.98 21.06
N TYR A 190 3.49 2.01 21.97
CA TYR A 190 2.33 1.14 22.06
C TYR A 190 1.04 1.93 22.29
N TYR A 191 1.04 2.89 23.21
CA TYR A 191 -0.12 3.75 23.43
C TYR A 191 -0.49 4.57 22.18
N LYS A 192 0.51 5.12 21.49
CA LYS A 192 0.31 5.89 20.26
C LYS A 192 -0.35 5.04 19.17
N GLU A 193 0.12 3.81 18.95
CA GLU A 193 -0.39 2.93 17.90
C GLU A 193 -1.74 2.29 18.23
N THR A 194 -2.03 2.06 19.52
CA THR A 194 -3.19 1.26 19.93
C THR A 194 -4.33 2.06 20.54
N GLN A 195 -4.06 3.25 21.09
CA GLN A 195 -5.06 4.04 21.83
C GLN A 195 -5.39 5.39 21.16
N LYS A 196 -4.62 5.80 20.14
CA LYS A 196 -4.89 7.02 19.37
C LYS A 196 -5.37 6.70 17.96
N GLU A 197 -6.10 7.64 17.39
CA GLU A 197 -6.31 7.67 15.96
C GLU A 197 -5.01 8.12 15.30
N ILE A 198 -4.43 7.27 14.46
CA ILE A 198 -3.19 7.58 13.76
C ILE A 198 -3.35 7.32 12.27
N THR A 199 -2.68 8.16 11.47
CA THR A 199 -2.51 7.91 10.04
C THR A 199 -1.29 7.02 9.86
N LEU A 200 -1.46 5.92 9.16
CA LEU A 200 -0.40 5.00 8.78
C LEU A 200 0.27 5.48 7.50
N ASN A 201 1.57 5.22 7.39
CA ASN A 201 2.28 5.34 6.13
C ASN A 201 2.06 4.05 5.32
N GLU A 202 1.30 4.20 4.24
CA GLU A 202 0.85 3.16 3.30
C GLU A 202 1.97 2.47 2.51
N PHE A 203 3.18 3.04 2.52
CA PHE A 203 4.38 2.48 1.89
C PHE A 203 5.25 1.67 2.87
N TYR A 204 5.16 1.97 4.17
CA TYR A 204 6.00 1.39 5.22
C TYR A 204 5.13 0.89 6.37
N LEU A 205 4.22 -0.04 6.10
CA LEU A 205 3.29 -0.57 7.11
C LEU A 205 4.00 -1.48 8.11
N GLU A 206 5.10 -2.10 7.72
CA GLU A 206 5.93 -2.98 8.55
C GLU A 206 6.61 -2.28 9.72
N LYS A 207 6.67 -0.94 9.71
CA LYS A 207 7.25 -0.16 10.82
C LYS A 207 6.35 -0.13 12.06
N TYR A 208 5.04 -0.35 11.89
CA TYR A 208 4.08 -0.33 12.99
C TYR A 208 4.06 -1.69 13.68
N LYS A 209 4.67 -1.76 14.86
CA LYS A 209 4.94 -3.04 15.54
C LYS A 209 3.87 -3.44 16.55
N ALA A 210 2.91 -2.57 16.88
CA ALA A 210 1.86 -2.91 17.84
C ALA A 210 0.72 -3.76 17.26
N PHE A 211 0.67 -3.97 15.94
CA PHE A 211 -0.35 -4.80 15.32
C PHE A 211 0.01 -6.29 15.38
N SER A 212 -0.97 -7.13 15.71
CA SER A 212 -0.82 -8.58 15.59
C SER A 212 -0.68 -9.00 14.12
N PRO A 213 -0.20 -10.22 13.82
CA PRO A 213 -0.15 -10.70 12.43
C PRO A 213 -1.48 -10.54 11.69
N SER A 214 -2.59 -10.91 12.33
CA SER A 214 -3.94 -10.74 11.75
C SER A 214 -4.35 -9.28 11.59
N GLY A 215 -3.95 -8.40 12.52
CA GLY A 215 -4.19 -6.96 12.43
C GLY A 215 -3.41 -6.33 11.27
N ALA A 216 -2.14 -6.69 11.13
CA ALA A 216 -1.28 -6.25 10.04
C ALA A 216 -1.79 -6.74 8.68
N GLU A 217 -2.21 -8.01 8.58
CA GLU A 217 -2.84 -8.58 7.37
C GLU A 217 -4.12 -7.84 6.99
N LYS A 218 -4.99 -7.53 7.97
CA LYS A 218 -6.21 -6.74 7.76
C LYS A 218 -5.89 -5.34 7.20
N ILE A 219 -4.91 -4.65 7.77
CA ILE A 219 -4.47 -3.32 7.31
C ILE A 219 -3.89 -3.40 5.89
N GLN A 220 -3.02 -4.38 5.64
CA GLN A 220 -2.41 -4.61 4.34
C GLN A 220 -3.46 -4.94 3.27
N ALA A 221 -4.46 -5.76 3.61
CA ALA A 221 -5.54 -6.11 2.69
C ALA A 221 -6.36 -4.88 2.26
N VAL A 222 -6.69 -3.99 3.21
CA VAL A 222 -7.36 -2.71 2.87
C VAL A 222 -6.47 -1.83 1.98
N ASN A 223 -5.18 -1.72 2.32
CA ASN A 223 -4.21 -0.96 1.51
C ASN A 223 -4.14 -1.50 0.07
N ASN A 224 -4.05 -2.82 -0.09
CA ASN A 224 -3.98 -3.48 -1.38
C ASN A 224 -5.25 -3.25 -2.21
N ILE A 225 -6.43 -3.37 -1.61
CA ILE A 225 -7.71 -3.10 -2.32
C ILE A 225 -7.76 -1.66 -2.82
N ILE A 226 -7.32 -0.68 -2.03
CA ILE A 226 -7.29 0.72 -2.48
C ILE A 226 -6.28 0.89 -3.62
N LYS A 227 -5.08 0.32 -3.49
CA LYS A 227 -4.03 0.35 -4.52
C LYS A 227 -4.47 -0.29 -5.84
N MET A 228 -5.38 -1.27 -5.83
CA MET A 228 -5.94 -1.83 -7.07
C MET A 228 -6.59 -0.74 -7.94
N TYR A 229 -7.21 0.27 -7.35
CA TYR A 229 -7.84 1.36 -8.11
C TYR A 229 -6.88 2.52 -8.42
N ASN A 230 -5.70 2.54 -7.80
CA ASN A 230 -4.76 3.65 -7.92
C ASN A 230 -3.78 3.42 -9.08
N PHE A 231 -3.31 4.50 -9.68
CA PHE A 231 -2.07 4.49 -10.45
C PHE A 231 -1.08 5.47 -9.83
N ASP A 232 0.21 5.16 -9.96
CA ASP A 232 1.29 6.06 -9.58
C ASP A 232 2.35 6.08 -10.67
N GLU A 233 2.45 7.19 -11.40
CA GLU A 233 3.50 7.49 -12.37
C GLU A 233 4.45 8.59 -11.85
N SER A 234 4.50 8.77 -10.53
CA SER A 234 5.35 9.79 -9.92
C SER A 234 6.83 9.45 -10.08
N ASN A 235 7.63 10.47 -10.35
CA ASN A 235 9.07 10.38 -10.47
C ASN A 235 9.73 11.40 -9.54
N SER A 236 10.21 10.90 -8.39
CA SER A 236 10.84 11.71 -7.36
C SER A 236 12.17 12.34 -7.78
N MET A 237 12.84 11.81 -8.82
CA MET A 237 14.10 12.38 -9.32
C MET A 237 13.90 13.69 -10.09
N VAL A 238 12.69 13.95 -10.59
CA VAL A 238 12.35 15.15 -11.39
C VAL A 238 11.22 15.97 -10.77
N ASP A 239 10.90 15.74 -9.49
CA ASP A 239 9.84 16.44 -8.76
C ASP A 239 8.47 16.40 -9.48
N TYR A 240 8.19 15.26 -10.15
CA TYR A 240 6.96 15.03 -10.88
C TYR A 240 6.08 14.04 -10.11
N PHE A 241 4.82 14.39 -9.86
CA PHE A 241 3.87 13.54 -9.16
C PHE A 241 2.60 13.38 -9.99
N HIS A 242 2.23 12.15 -10.28
CA HIS A 242 1.05 11.84 -11.07
C HIS A 242 0.36 10.58 -10.55
N THR A 243 -0.77 10.80 -9.87
CA THR A 243 -1.68 9.75 -9.41
C THR A 243 -3.13 10.16 -9.70
N ASN A 244 -4.03 9.19 -9.89
CA ASN A 244 -5.46 9.48 -10.04
C ASN A 244 -6.12 9.95 -8.75
N PHE A 245 -5.62 9.54 -7.59
CA PHE A 245 -6.10 10.03 -6.29
C PHE A 245 -5.07 9.79 -5.18
N TYR A 246 -5.07 10.67 -4.18
CA TYR A 246 -4.38 10.37 -2.92
C TYR A 246 -5.31 9.60 -1.99
N TYR A 247 -4.71 8.85 -1.08
CA TYR A 247 -5.47 8.21 -0.01
C TYR A 247 -4.72 8.22 1.31
N TRP A 248 -5.49 8.11 2.39
CA TRP A 248 -4.95 7.96 3.74
C TRP A 248 -5.50 6.72 4.39
N LEU A 249 -4.59 5.94 4.97
CA LEU A 249 -4.92 4.80 5.79
C LEU A 249 -4.88 5.23 7.25
N VAL A 250 -6.03 5.23 7.90
CA VAL A 250 -6.18 5.66 9.30
C VAL A 250 -6.58 4.45 10.12
N VAL A 251 -5.92 4.23 11.25
CA VAL A 251 -6.40 3.27 12.26
C VAL A 251 -6.98 4.02 13.43
N LYS A 252 -8.04 3.45 14.00
CA LYS A 252 -8.71 3.99 15.16
C LYS A 252 -9.01 2.87 16.15
N PRO A 253 -8.70 3.03 17.46
CA PRO A 253 -9.12 2.07 18.46
C PRO A 253 -10.62 1.84 18.41
N GLY A 254 -11.04 0.58 18.49
CA GLY A 254 -12.41 0.30 18.83
C GLY A 254 -12.72 0.88 20.21
N LYS A 255 -13.80 1.65 20.35
CA LYS A 255 -14.32 2.02 21.67
C LYS A 255 -14.42 0.74 22.50
N LYS A 256 -13.71 0.65 23.62
CA LYS A 256 -14.05 -0.33 24.67
C LYS A 256 -15.53 -0.09 24.97
N GLY A 257 -16.33 -1.15 24.89
CA GLY A 257 -17.74 -1.07 25.28
C GLY A 257 -17.80 -0.48 26.68
N GLU A 258 -18.64 0.55 26.85
CA GLU A 258 -19.19 0.88 28.16
C GLU A 258 -20.12 -0.25 28.60
#